data_AF-A0A931VSB1-F1
#
_entry.id   AF-A0A931VSB1-F1
#
_cell.length_a   1.000
_cell.length_b   1.000
_cell.length_c   1.000
_cell.angle_alpha   90.00
_cell.angle_beta   90.00
_cell.angle_gamma   90.00
#
_symmetry.space_group_name_H-M   'P 1'
#
loop_
_entity.id
_entity.type
_entity.pdbx_description
1 polymer ?
#
loop_
_entity_poly.entity_id
_entity_poly.type
_entity_poly.pdbx_seq_one_letter_code
_entity_poly.pdbx_strand_id
1 'polypeptide(L)'
;MIPRYTRPEMGRLWDPERRFAVWLDVELLACEAWEKLGKVPKGTAGRIGRRLAKSPPLDPARIEAIEKEVKHDVIAFLTHVAERAGSEARWLHLGMTSSDVLDTGLGVLMGEAAELMLRGVDDVLAVLKRQARRFARTPMIGRTHGI
;
A
#
# COMPACT_ATOMS: atom_id res chain seq x y z
N MET A 1 13.20 -4.50 4.70
CA MET A 1 13.54 -5.42 3.59
C MET A 1 15.05 -5.48 3.40
N ILE A 2 15.65 -6.63 3.09
CA ILE A 2 17.11 -6.74 2.88
C ILE A 2 17.42 -6.32 1.43
N PRO A 3 18.14 -5.20 1.19
CA PRO A 3 18.29 -4.64 -0.16
C PRO A 3 18.89 -5.62 -1.18
N ARG A 4 19.81 -6.48 -0.74
CA ARG A 4 20.47 -7.49 -1.58
C ARG A 4 19.51 -8.49 -2.24
N TYR A 5 18.42 -8.85 -1.59
CA TYR A 5 17.50 -9.91 -2.03
C TYR A 5 16.15 -9.38 -2.48
N THR A 6 15.86 -8.11 -2.20
CA THR A 6 14.54 -7.53 -2.44
C THR A 6 14.45 -7.08 -3.89
N ARG A 7 13.49 -7.64 -4.64
CA ARG A 7 13.16 -7.14 -5.98
C ARG A 7 12.64 -5.70 -5.84
N PRO A 8 13.05 -4.75 -6.72
CA PRO A 8 12.62 -3.35 -6.63
C PRO A 8 11.10 -3.17 -6.56
N GLU A 9 10.36 -3.93 -7.36
CA GLU A 9 8.89 -3.99 -7.37
C GLU A 9 8.27 -4.36 -6.01
N MET A 10 8.85 -5.34 -5.30
CA MET A 10 8.40 -5.71 -3.97
C MET A 10 8.82 -4.66 -2.94
N GLY A 11 10.04 -4.14 -3.05
CA GLY A 11 10.56 -3.09 -2.16
C GLY A 11 9.66 -1.86 -2.13
N ARG A 12 9.25 -1.38 -3.32
CA ARG A 12 8.39 -0.20 -3.48
C ARG A 12 7.05 -0.28 -2.76
N LEU A 13 6.51 -1.48 -2.54
CA LEU A 13 5.26 -1.66 -1.79
C LEU A 13 5.43 -1.31 -0.31
N TRP A 14 6.64 -1.45 0.21
CA TRP A 14 6.95 -1.26 1.63
C TRP A 14 7.67 0.07 1.90
N ASP A 15 7.84 0.91 0.88
CA ASP A 15 8.39 2.25 1.04
C ASP A 15 7.40 3.14 1.81
N PRO A 16 7.89 4.03 2.71
CA PRO A 16 7.02 4.92 3.47
C PRO A 16 6.07 5.75 2.60
N GLU A 17 6.52 6.20 1.43
CA GLU A 17 5.72 6.95 0.46
C GLU A 17 4.52 6.14 -0.02
N ARG A 18 4.72 4.86 -0.37
CA ARG A 18 3.61 3.99 -0.79
C ARG A 18 2.65 3.76 0.38
N ARG A 19 3.18 3.51 1.58
CA ARG A 19 2.37 3.31 2.79
C ARG A 19 1.47 4.51 3.07
N PHE A 20 2.02 5.73 3.08
CA PHE A 20 1.23 6.94 3.32
C PHE A 20 0.27 7.27 2.17
N ALA A 21 0.60 6.92 0.93
CA ALA A 21 -0.34 7.01 -0.18
C ALA A 21 -1.56 6.08 0.04
N VAL A 22 -1.35 4.83 0.46
CA VAL A 22 -2.45 3.91 0.79
C VAL A 22 -3.29 4.44 1.94
N TRP A 23 -2.67 4.98 3.00
CA TRP A 23 -3.43 5.57 4.11
C TRP A 23 -4.29 6.73 3.64
N LEU A 24 -3.76 7.59 2.77
CA LEU A 24 -4.52 8.68 2.18
C LEU A 24 -5.70 8.17 1.34
N ASP A 25 -5.50 7.11 0.55
CA ASP A 25 -6.59 6.50 -0.22
C ASP A 25 -7.71 6.01 0.71
N VAL A 26 -7.36 5.33 1.82
CA VAL A 26 -8.33 4.87 2.82
C VAL A 26 -9.10 6.05 3.44
N GLU A 27 -8.39 7.11 3.85
CA GLU A 27 -8.99 8.31 4.44
C GLU A 27 -9.95 9.03 3.49
N LEU A 28 -9.56 9.17 2.22
CA LEU A 28 -10.40 9.78 1.20
C LEU A 28 -11.65 8.94 0.93
N LEU A 29 -11.51 7.62 0.80
CA LEU A 29 -12.64 6.71 0.59
C LEU A 29 -13.60 6.68 1.79
N ALA A 30 -13.07 6.72 3.02
CA ALA A 30 -13.89 6.84 4.22
C ALA A 30 -14.65 8.18 4.25
N CYS A 31 -13.99 9.27 3.89
CA CYS A 31 -14.61 10.58 3.76
C CYS A 31 -15.73 10.58 2.70
N GLU A 32 -15.49 9.97 1.53
CA GLU A 32 -16.52 9.78 0.49
C GLU A 32 -17.72 8.95 0.98
N ALA A 33 -17.48 7.92 1.79
CA ALA A 33 -18.56 7.16 2.41
C ALA A 33 -19.40 8.04 3.34
N TRP A 34 -18.77 8.88 4.15
CA TRP A 34 -19.49 9.84 5.00
C TRP A 34 -20.25 10.91 4.22
N GLU A 35 -19.76 11.31 3.05
CA GLU A 35 -20.50 12.19 2.13
C GLU A 35 -21.78 11.52 1.62
N LYS A 36 -21.72 10.23 1.25
CA LYS A 36 -22.89 9.45 0.83
C LYS A 36 -23.93 9.32 1.93
N LEU A 37 -23.48 9.31 3.19
CA LEU A 37 -24.34 9.30 4.39
C LEU A 37 -24.79 10.69 4.85
N GLY A 38 -24.40 11.76 4.16
CA GLY A 38 -24.78 13.14 4.48
C GLY A 38 -24.15 13.70 5.75
N LYS A 39 -23.10 13.07 6.30
CA LYS A 39 -22.39 13.53 7.51
C LYS A 39 -21.27 14.50 7.19
N VAL A 40 -20.71 14.41 5.99
CA VAL A 40 -19.68 15.32 5.47
C VAL A 40 -20.25 16.07 4.26
N PRO A 41 -19.96 17.38 4.07
CA PRO A 41 -20.42 18.11 2.90
C PRO A 41 -19.99 17.43 1.59
N LYS A 42 -20.89 17.32 0.62
CA LYS A 42 -20.62 16.64 -0.65
C LYS A 42 -19.39 17.23 -1.38
N GLY A 43 -18.54 16.36 -1.92
CA GLY A 43 -17.35 16.69 -2.68
C GLY A 43 -16.15 17.16 -1.84
N THR A 44 -16.19 17.04 -0.52
CA THR A 44 -15.09 17.32 0.40
C THR A 44 -13.86 16.45 0.09
N ALA A 45 -14.00 15.13 0.03
CA ALA A 45 -12.92 14.20 -0.30
C ALA A 45 -12.30 14.54 -1.67
N GLY A 46 -13.15 14.79 -2.67
CA GLY A 46 -12.68 15.23 -3.99
C GLY A 46 -11.94 16.57 -3.98
N ARG A 47 -12.35 17.54 -3.14
CA ARG A 47 -11.63 18.82 -2.98
C ARG A 47 -10.29 18.63 -2.28
N ILE A 48 -10.24 17.81 -1.23
CA ILE A 48 -9.01 17.43 -0.51
C ILE A 48 -8.04 16.76 -1.49
N GLY A 49 -8.47 15.71 -2.19
CA GLY A 49 -7.66 14.99 -3.17
C GLY A 49 -7.12 15.91 -4.28
N ARG A 50 -7.95 16.81 -4.82
CA ARG A 50 -7.49 17.81 -5.82
C ARG A 50 -6.47 18.81 -5.26
N ARG A 51 -6.56 19.20 -3.99
CA ARG A 51 -5.53 20.06 -3.38
C ARG A 51 -4.22 19.30 -3.21
N LEU A 52 -4.28 18.09 -2.67
CA LEU A 52 -3.11 17.23 -2.46
C LEU A 52 -2.40 16.93 -3.78
N ALA A 53 -3.14 16.66 -4.87
CA ALA A 53 -2.57 16.46 -6.20
C ALA A 53 -1.88 17.69 -6.79
N LYS A 54 -2.19 18.91 -6.30
CA LYS A 54 -1.52 20.16 -6.69
C LYS A 54 -0.37 20.54 -5.75
N SER A 55 -0.29 19.90 -4.59
CA SER A 55 0.82 20.03 -3.65
C SER A 55 1.90 18.99 -3.99
N PRO A 56 3.11 19.13 -3.45
CA PRO A 56 4.07 18.04 -3.50
C PRO A 56 3.47 16.74 -2.89
N PRO A 57 4.05 15.56 -3.16
CA PRO A 57 3.67 14.32 -2.47
C PRO A 57 3.91 14.42 -0.96
N LEU A 58 3.17 13.62 -0.17
CA LEU A 58 3.42 13.50 1.27
C LEU A 58 4.87 13.13 1.52
N ASP A 59 5.50 13.80 2.48
CA ASP A 59 6.91 13.65 2.79
C ASP A 59 7.07 12.78 4.05
N PRO A 60 7.61 11.55 3.93
CA PRO A 60 7.85 10.69 5.07
C PRO A 60 8.74 11.31 6.14
N ALA A 61 9.74 12.10 5.77
CA ALA A 61 10.63 12.73 6.73
C ALA A 61 9.91 13.81 7.53
N ARG A 62 9.00 14.56 6.89
CA ARG A 62 8.14 15.52 7.60
C ARG A 62 7.18 14.83 8.55
N ILE A 63 6.59 13.70 8.16
CA ILE A 63 5.72 12.90 9.03
C ILE A 63 6.50 12.38 10.24
N GLU A 64 7.70 11.82 10.03
CA GLU A 64 8.56 11.34 11.12
C GLU A 64 8.95 12.47 12.10
N ALA A 65 9.22 13.68 11.58
CA ALA A 65 9.50 14.84 12.42
C ALA A 65 8.29 15.21 13.30
N ILE A 66 7.08 15.23 12.74
CA ILE A 66 5.86 15.50 13.50
C ILE A 66 5.61 14.37 14.52
N GLU A 67 5.83 13.11 14.15
CA GLU A 67 5.68 11.96 15.04
C GLU A 67 6.59 12.07 16.27
N LYS A 68 7.81 12.60 16.12
CA LYS A 68 8.71 12.86 17.26
C LYS A 68 8.12 13.85 18.26
N GLU A 69 7.24 14.75 17.83
CA GLU A 69 6.56 15.72 18.69
C GLU A 69 5.27 15.13 19.29
N VAL A 70 4.39 14.59 18.45
CA VAL A 70 3.04 14.13 18.86
C VAL A 70 3.03 12.71 19.42
N LYS A 71 4.12 11.95 19.25
CA LYS A 71 4.30 10.55 19.69
C LYS A 71 3.22 9.59 19.17
N HIS A 72 2.67 9.89 18.00
CA HIS A 72 1.63 9.10 17.35
C HIS A 72 1.68 9.27 15.82
N ASP A 73 1.90 8.17 15.12
CA ASP A 73 2.07 8.07 13.66
C ASP A 73 0.86 8.56 12.83
N VAL A 74 -0.36 8.10 13.15
CA VAL A 74 -1.58 8.50 12.44
C VAL A 74 -1.86 10.00 12.63
N ILE A 75 -1.67 10.54 13.84
CA ILE A 75 -1.79 11.98 14.08
C ILE A 75 -0.74 12.74 13.29
N ALA A 76 0.50 12.26 13.24
CA ALA A 76 1.57 12.89 12.47
C ALA A 76 1.26 12.93 10.96
N PHE A 77 0.76 11.81 10.43
CA PHE A 77 0.28 11.70 9.06
C PHE A 77 -0.86 12.68 8.77
N LEU A 78 -1.93 12.69 9.59
CA LEU A 78 -3.08 13.58 9.41
C LEU A 78 -2.70 15.06 9.53
N THR A 79 -1.79 15.38 10.45
CA THR A 79 -1.23 16.74 10.58
C THR A 79 -0.55 17.16 9.29
N HIS A 80 0.27 16.29 8.72
CA HIS A 80 0.96 16.59 7.46
C HIS A 80 0.00 16.69 6.26
N VAL A 81 -1.06 15.88 6.23
CA VAL A 81 -2.14 16.01 5.24
C VAL A 81 -2.84 17.36 5.39
N ALA A 82 -3.13 17.79 6.62
CA ALA A 82 -3.78 19.07 6.90
C ALA A 82 -2.92 20.28 6.50
N GLU A 83 -1.59 20.21 6.68
CA GLU A 83 -0.64 21.24 6.19
C GLU A 83 -0.80 21.52 4.69
N ARG A 84 -1.22 20.51 3.90
CA ARG A 84 -1.32 20.58 2.42
C ARG A 84 -2.75 20.77 1.91
N ALA A 85 -3.71 20.10 2.54
CA ALA A 85 -5.12 20.11 2.14
C ALA A 85 -5.95 21.25 2.76
N GLY A 86 -5.42 21.90 3.80
CA GLY A 86 -6.06 22.99 4.53
C GLY A 86 -7.21 22.50 5.42
N SER A 87 -8.08 23.44 5.81
CA SER A 87 -9.09 23.22 6.87
C SER A 87 -10.13 22.14 6.57
N GLU A 88 -10.29 21.72 5.31
CA GLU A 88 -11.18 20.60 4.96
C GLU A 88 -10.64 19.25 5.41
N ALA A 89 -9.33 19.12 5.66
CA ALA A 89 -8.73 17.90 6.18
C ALA A 89 -9.30 17.47 7.54
N ARG A 90 -9.95 18.37 8.28
CA ARG A 90 -10.66 18.05 9.53
C ARG A 90 -11.75 16.98 9.39
N TRP A 91 -12.21 16.73 8.17
CA TRP A 91 -13.22 15.71 7.87
C TRP A 91 -12.62 14.33 7.60
N LEU A 92 -11.30 14.25 7.43
CA LEU A 92 -10.59 12.98 7.40
C LEU A 92 -10.57 12.39 8.81
N HIS A 93 -10.51 11.06 8.88
CA HIS A 93 -10.50 10.26 10.11
C HIS A 93 -11.76 10.38 10.98
N LEU A 94 -12.83 10.98 10.47
CA LEU A 94 -14.08 11.16 11.22
C LEU A 94 -14.67 9.80 11.59
N GLY A 95 -14.78 9.53 12.90
CA GLY A 95 -15.39 8.30 13.42
C GLY A 95 -14.51 7.05 13.25
N MET A 96 -13.26 7.21 12.83
CA MET A 96 -12.28 6.13 12.71
C MET A 96 -11.35 6.12 13.92
N THR A 97 -10.76 4.96 14.15
CA THR A 97 -9.59 4.75 15.01
C THR A 97 -8.35 4.52 14.14
N SER A 98 -7.17 4.56 14.76
CA SER A 98 -5.91 4.27 14.08
C SER A 98 -5.94 2.94 13.32
N SER A 99 -6.48 1.88 13.94
CA SER A 99 -6.55 0.55 13.34
C SER A 99 -7.35 0.52 12.03
N ASP A 100 -8.40 1.33 11.89
CA ASP A 100 -9.18 1.38 10.66
C ASP A 100 -8.34 1.80 9.45
N VAL A 101 -7.34 2.66 9.65
CA VAL A 101 -6.39 3.08 8.60
C VAL A 101 -5.24 2.09 8.48
N LEU A 102 -4.63 1.72 9.62
CA LEU A 102 -3.43 0.90 9.66
C LEU A 102 -3.68 -0.50 9.10
N ASP A 103 -4.72 -1.18 9.56
CA ASP A 103 -5.00 -2.58 9.22
C ASP A 103 -5.56 -2.68 7.80
N THR A 104 -6.45 -1.76 7.41
CA THR A 104 -6.94 -1.67 6.03
C THR A 104 -5.79 -1.39 5.06
N GLY A 105 -4.93 -0.43 5.40
CA GLY A 105 -3.78 -0.10 4.56
C GLY A 105 -2.79 -1.25 4.44
N LEU A 106 -2.51 -1.96 5.54
CA LEU A 106 -1.69 -3.18 5.51
C LEU A 106 -2.33 -4.26 4.64
N GLY A 107 -3.64 -4.47 4.76
CA GLY A 107 -4.39 -5.43 3.93
C GLY A 107 -4.26 -5.15 2.44
N VAL A 108 -4.35 -3.88 2.02
CA VAL A 108 -4.14 -3.46 0.63
C VAL A 108 -2.71 -3.81 0.17
N LEU A 109 -1.69 -3.44 0.95
CA LEU A 109 -0.28 -3.72 0.60
C LEU A 109 0.02 -5.22 0.53
N MET A 110 -0.57 -6.01 1.44
CA MET A 110 -0.47 -7.47 1.40
C MET A 110 -1.11 -8.06 0.14
N GLY A 111 -2.26 -7.53 -0.28
CA GLY A 111 -2.91 -7.91 -1.53
C GLY A 111 -2.02 -7.65 -2.74
N GLU A 112 -1.47 -6.44 -2.86
CA GLU A 112 -0.54 -6.06 -3.95
C GLU A 112 0.72 -6.94 -3.95
N ALA A 113 1.26 -7.25 -2.78
CA ALA A 113 2.40 -8.14 -2.63
C ALA A 113 2.08 -9.58 -3.07
N ALA A 114 0.90 -10.08 -2.71
CA ALA A 114 0.42 -11.41 -3.11
C ALA A 114 0.27 -11.51 -4.63
N GLU A 115 -0.33 -10.50 -5.28
CA GLU A 115 -0.44 -10.46 -6.73
C GLU A 115 0.93 -10.49 -7.42
N LEU A 116 1.92 -9.79 -6.86
CA LEU A 116 3.28 -9.80 -7.39
C LEU A 116 3.96 -11.17 -7.27
N MET A 117 3.70 -11.90 -6.18
CA MET A 117 4.20 -13.25 -5.99
C MET A 117 3.51 -14.23 -6.96
N LEU A 118 2.19 -14.12 -7.13
CA LEU A 118 1.42 -14.98 -8.04
C LEU A 118 1.90 -14.87 -9.49
N ARG A 119 2.19 -13.65 -9.96
CA ARG A 119 2.80 -13.46 -11.30
C ARG A 119 4.14 -14.21 -11.44
N GLY A 120 4.99 -14.16 -10.41
CA GLY A 120 6.26 -14.89 -10.42
C GLY A 120 6.07 -16.41 -10.39
N VAL A 121 5.05 -16.91 -9.69
CA VAL A 121 4.68 -18.33 -9.70
C VAL A 121 4.26 -18.75 -11.11
N ASP A 122 3.40 -17.97 -11.77
CA ASP A 122 2.95 -18.26 -13.14
C ASP A 122 4.10 -18.31 -14.14
N ASP A 123 5.08 -17.40 -14.02
CA ASP A 123 6.28 -17.39 -14.86
C ASP A 123 7.11 -18.67 -14.70
N VAL A 124 7.33 -19.11 -13.46
CA VAL A 124 8.06 -20.34 -13.17
C VAL A 124 7.30 -21.55 -13.68
N LEU A 125 5.99 -21.62 -13.45
CA LEU A 125 5.15 -22.71 -13.96
C LEU A 125 5.18 -22.79 -15.48
N ALA A 126 5.16 -21.66 -16.17
CA ALA A 126 5.29 -21.61 -17.62
C ALA A 126 6.63 -22.18 -18.10
N VAL A 127 7.74 -21.85 -17.42
CA VAL A 127 9.07 -22.41 -17.73
C VAL A 127 9.10 -23.92 -17.47
N LEU A 128 8.66 -24.36 -16.29
CA LEU A 128 8.64 -25.78 -15.92
C LEU A 128 7.81 -26.61 -16.90
N LYS A 129 6.63 -26.11 -17.30
CA LYS A 129 5.78 -26.77 -18.30
C LYS A 129 6.49 -26.94 -19.64
N ARG A 130 7.23 -25.93 -20.10
CA ARG A 130 8.01 -26.04 -21.35
C ARG A 130 9.14 -27.07 -21.22
N GLN A 131 9.90 -27.04 -20.13
CA GLN A 131 11.00 -27.99 -19.92
C GLN A 131 10.49 -29.43 -19.79
N ALA A 132 9.42 -29.64 -19.03
CA ALA A 132 8.80 -30.95 -18.87
C ALA A 132 8.36 -31.54 -20.22
N ARG A 133 7.76 -30.73 -21.10
CA ARG A 133 7.37 -31.16 -22.45
C ARG A 133 8.59 -31.44 -23.34
N ARG A 134 9.61 -30.57 -23.30
CA ARG A 134 10.84 -30.72 -24.09
C ARG A 134 11.55 -32.04 -23.79
N PHE A 135 11.63 -32.41 -22.52
CA PHE A 135 12.36 -33.60 -22.06
C PHE A 135 11.46 -34.79 -21.72
N ALA A 136 10.19 -34.76 -22.15
CA ALA A 136 9.19 -35.77 -21.80
C ALA A 136 9.57 -37.21 -22.24
N ARG A 137 10.44 -37.34 -23.23
CA ARG A 137 10.90 -38.64 -23.77
C ARG A 137 12.39 -38.89 -23.54
N THR A 138 13.07 -38.03 -22.80
CA THR A 138 14.49 -38.20 -22.50
C THR A 138 14.64 -39.29 -21.43
N PRO A 139 15.31 -40.43 -21.74
CA PRO A 139 15.60 -41.43 -20.72
C PRO A 139 16.48 -40.84 -19.63
N MET A 140 16.12 -41.08 -18.37
CA MET A 140 16.88 -40.63 -17.20
C MET A 140 16.90 -41.75 -16.16
N ILE A 141 18.00 -41.86 -15.41
CA ILE A 141 18.09 -42.81 -14.30
C ILE A 141 17.11 -42.36 -13.21
N GLY A 142 16.12 -43.20 -12.91
CA GLY A 142 15.26 -43.01 -11.76
C GLY A 142 16.04 -43.22 -10.46
N ARG A 143 15.86 -42.34 -9.48
CA ARG A 143 16.52 -42.42 -8.18
C ARG A 143 15.50 -42.59 -7.07
N THR A 144 15.71 -43.56 -6.20
CA THR A 144 14.92 -43.78 -4.97
C THR A 144 15.89 -43.95 -3.80
N HIS A 145 15.52 -43.52 -2.59
CA HIS A 145 16.43 -43.51 -1.43
C HIS A 145 17.72 -42.69 -1.59
N GLY A 146 17.75 -41.73 -2.53
CA GLY A 146 18.91 -40.88 -2.77
C GLY A 146 20.06 -41.55 -3.52
N ILE A 147 19.83 -42.73 -4.10
CA ILE A 147 20.78 -43.47 -4.94
C ILE A 147 20.31 -43.41 -6.40
#